data_AF-A0A232EY93-F1
#
_entry.id   AF-A0A232EY93-F1
#
_cell.length_a   1.000
_cell.length_b   1.000
_cell.length_c   1.000
_cell.angle_alpha   90.00
_cell.angle_beta   90.00
_cell.angle_gamma   90.00
#
_symmetry.space_group_name_H-M   'P 1'
#
loop_
_entity.id
_entity.type
_entity.pdbx_description
1 polymer ?
#
loop_
_entity_poly.entity_id
_entity_poly.type
_entity_poly.pdbx_seq_one_letter_code
_entity_poly.pdbx_strand_id
1 'polypeptide(L)'
;MFVAIRSGIAARSIPGIAKELCKITPNSVTKYQAASLTRAAFRNEDDIPNIKPFPYHEKEYTVFQMITDTNKCRVHEHSKLIVIDGQVASGKSKLAQELAKEFDFLYLPQPTFDDLLITKWGFDVRQLDHLLPKDAQSWDIERFLQNPYDRNTIAMQLYMYMMRQKQYIDSLAHIFCTGQGVVTVRSPWSDAVFAKAMYQSKFISPKGYEAHTDACKASLQYYLKPHVIIYLDVPVDLTLQNIKKRGLPHEVNSKVLNEKYLSDIEENYKRDYLAKLTENCHLLIYDWSQGGDIEVVVEDLENLNYDDFEENDPKLQDWRFTPYQYKVHTKHFTYDSDKLLCYMEVARTDVPELLMSGNDWEAWYDVWEEVPDSLYLYPYNVHKGDKGVIWKDKFYLCDDHVTPLMKKYYERKEREKRKTK
;
A
#
# COMPACT_ATOMS: atom_id res chain seq x y z
N MET A 1 19.82 -3.89 25.19
CA MET A 1 20.59 -3.63 26.44
C MET A 1 21.18 -2.23 26.32
N PHE A 2 20.54 -1.24 26.94
CA PHE A 2 20.91 0.18 26.84
C PHE A 2 21.95 0.53 27.92
N VAL A 3 23.06 1.16 27.51
CA VAL A 3 23.97 1.84 28.43
C VAL A 3 23.92 3.33 28.10
N ALA A 4 23.36 4.10 29.03
CA ALA A 4 23.42 5.54 29.07
C ALA A 4 24.82 5.99 29.51
N ILE A 5 25.40 6.98 28.84
CA ILE A 5 26.56 7.72 29.35
C ILE A 5 26.19 9.19 29.48
N ARG A 6 26.18 9.65 30.73
CA ARG A 6 26.11 11.06 31.14
C ARG A 6 27.52 11.65 31.24
N SER A 7 27.58 12.98 31.19
CA SER A 7 28.72 13.90 31.40
C SER A 7 29.64 14.06 30.19
N GLY A 8 29.98 15.25 29.71
CA GLY A 8 30.05 16.55 30.37
C GLY A 8 31.50 16.99 30.40
N ILE A 9 32.00 17.57 29.30
CA ILE A 9 33.28 18.27 29.28
C ILE A 9 33.03 19.67 28.70
N ALA A 10 33.27 20.65 29.56
CA ALA A 10 33.13 22.07 29.33
C ALA A 10 33.96 22.54 28.13
N ALA A 11 33.31 23.31 27.26
CA ALA A 11 33.96 24.05 26.19
C ALA A 11 34.91 25.10 26.79
N ARG A 12 36.19 25.00 26.41
CA ARG A 12 37.17 26.07 26.61
C ARG A 12 36.88 27.18 25.60
N SER A 13 36.75 28.37 26.15
CA SER A 13 36.65 29.68 25.51
C SER A 13 37.77 29.97 24.50
N ILE A 14 37.41 30.50 23.33
CA ILE A 14 38.28 31.35 22.50
C ILE A 14 37.53 32.68 22.30
N PRO A 15 38.15 33.84 22.57
CA PRO A 15 37.48 35.14 22.48
C PRO A 15 37.62 35.76 21.08
N GLY A 16 36.53 36.42 20.65
CA GLY A 16 36.55 37.55 19.74
C GLY A 16 36.54 37.23 18.25
N ILE A 17 35.46 37.62 17.57
CA ILE A 17 35.47 38.49 16.38
C ILE A 17 34.05 39.05 16.19
N ALA A 18 34.01 40.39 16.17
CA ALA A 18 33.06 41.32 15.56
C ALA A 18 31.55 41.00 15.47
N LYS A 19 30.78 41.92 16.07
CA LYS A 19 29.39 42.24 15.74
C LYS A 19 29.25 42.56 14.25
N GLU A 20 28.54 41.74 13.51
CA GLU A 20 27.75 42.19 12.36
C GLU A 20 26.29 41.79 12.58
N LEU A 21 25.50 42.80 12.96
CA LEU A 21 24.05 42.77 12.91
C LEU A 21 23.63 42.59 11.45
N CYS A 22 23.35 41.36 11.03
CA CYS A 22 22.65 41.13 9.78
C CYS A 22 21.22 41.66 9.89
N LYS A 23 20.96 42.72 9.12
CA LYS A 23 19.64 43.32 8.93
C LYS A 23 18.66 42.26 8.47
N ILE A 24 17.60 42.05 9.26
CA ILE A 24 16.38 41.39 8.81
C ILE A 24 15.77 42.31 7.74
N THR A 25 15.82 41.89 6.48
CA THR A 25 14.99 42.47 5.44
C THR A 25 13.68 41.69 5.44
N PRO A 26 12.53 42.31 5.78
CA PRO A 26 11.23 41.68 5.57
C PRO A 26 10.96 41.75 4.07
N ASN A 27 11.52 40.81 3.32
CA ASN A 27 11.08 40.60 1.95
C ASN A 27 9.71 39.94 2.01
N SER A 28 8.69 40.79 1.85
CA SER A 28 7.46 40.50 1.12
C SER A 28 7.06 39.03 1.15
N VAL A 29 6.21 38.69 2.13
CA VAL A 29 5.38 37.49 2.04
C VAL A 29 4.46 37.69 0.84
N THR A 30 4.91 37.22 -0.30
CA THR A 30 4.06 36.75 -1.38
C THR A 30 4.61 35.38 -1.76
N LYS A 31 4.51 34.44 -0.81
CA LYS A 31 4.41 33.05 -1.20
C LYS A 31 3.05 32.95 -1.90
N TYR A 32 3.05 33.01 -3.24
CA TYR A 32 2.04 32.23 -3.96
C TYR A 32 2.18 30.83 -3.39
N GLN A 33 1.10 30.29 -2.86
CA GLN A 33 1.04 28.93 -2.33
C GLN A 33 1.82 28.02 -3.29
N ALA A 34 2.97 27.52 -2.84
CA ALA A 34 3.74 26.57 -3.63
C ALA A 34 2.92 25.28 -3.60
N ALA A 35 2.21 24.99 -4.68
CA ALA A 35 1.51 23.74 -4.85
C ALA A 35 2.56 22.63 -4.87
N SER A 36 2.63 21.83 -3.80
CA SER A 36 3.67 20.80 -3.68
C SER A 36 3.45 19.62 -4.64
N LEU A 37 2.24 19.52 -5.16
CA LEU A 37 1.87 18.58 -6.21
C LEU A 37 1.38 19.36 -7.41
N THR A 38 1.88 18.99 -8.60
CA THR A 38 1.45 19.56 -9.87
C THR A 38 1.18 18.44 -10.87
N ARG A 39 0.25 18.63 -11.80
CA ARG A 39 -0.02 17.70 -12.91
C ARG A 39 1.21 17.51 -13.79
N ALA A 40 1.35 16.31 -14.37
CA ALA A 40 2.47 15.98 -15.23
C ALA A 40 2.62 16.94 -16.44
N ALA A 41 1.51 17.45 -16.98
CA ALA A 41 1.52 18.38 -18.11
C ALA A 41 2.11 19.78 -17.78
N PHE A 42 2.02 20.21 -16.52
CA PHE A 42 2.48 21.54 -16.08
C PHE A 42 3.79 21.49 -15.27
N ARG A 43 4.34 20.29 -15.03
CA ARG A 43 5.60 20.12 -14.33
C ARG A 43 6.76 20.69 -15.14
N ASN A 44 7.56 21.51 -14.47
CA ASN A 44 8.89 21.83 -14.97
C ASN A 44 9.83 20.65 -14.65
N GLU A 45 10.40 20.02 -15.68
CA GLU A 45 11.33 18.90 -15.49
C GLU A 45 12.52 19.31 -14.60
N ASP A 46 12.96 20.56 -14.66
CA ASP A 46 14.13 21.06 -13.93
C ASP A 46 13.93 21.10 -12.41
N ASP A 47 12.68 21.16 -11.92
CA ASP A 47 12.35 21.17 -10.49
C ASP A 47 12.47 19.75 -9.87
N ILE A 48 12.38 18.71 -10.71
CA ILE A 48 12.47 17.32 -10.27
C ILE A 48 13.93 16.87 -10.29
N PRO A 49 14.48 16.36 -9.17
CA PRO A 49 15.86 15.89 -9.14
C PRO A 49 16.05 14.68 -10.06
N ASN A 50 16.96 14.79 -11.03
CA ASN A 50 17.27 13.70 -11.97
C ASN A 50 18.13 12.60 -11.30
N ILE A 51 17.51 11.80 -10.42
CA ILE A 51 18.16 10.71 -9.68
C ILE A 51 17.81 9.38 -10.34
N LYS A 52 18.80 8.48 -10.44
CA LYS A 52 18.61 7.16 -11.02
C LYS A 52 17.67 6.30 -10.14
N PRO A 53 16.55 5.78 -10.67
CA PRO A 53 15.70 4.83 -9.95
C PRO A 53 16.48 3.58 -9.54
N PHE A 54 16.18 3.04 -8.36
CA PHE A 54 16.73 1.78 -7.89
C PHE A 54 15.87 0.61 -8.43
N PRO A 55 16.46 -0.36 -9.15
CA PRO A 55 15.72 -1.47 -9.77
C PRO A 55 15.36 -2.55 -8.75
N TYR A 56 14.41 -2.24 -7.86
CA TYR A 56 14.01 -3.14 -6.76
C TYR A 56 13.34 -4.43 -7.24
N HIS A 57 12.83 -4.47 -8.47
CA HIS A 57 12.29 -5.69 -9.09
C HIS A 57 13.40 -6.69 -9.46
N GLU A 58 14.66 -6.27 -9.62
CA GLU A 58 15.79 -7.17 -9.92
C GLU A 58 16.74 -7.39 -8.74
N LYS A 59 16.81 -6.43 -7.81
CA LYS A 59 17.84 -6.37 -6.78
C LYS A 59 17.27 -5.87 -5.48
N GLU A 60 17.70 -6.48 -4.38
CA GLU A 60 17.34 -5.99 -3.06
C GLU A 60 18.19 -4.79 -2.63
N TYR A 61 17.58 -3.89 -1.88
CA TYR A 61 18.28 -2.79 -1.23
C TYR A 61 18.88 -3.24 0.11
N THR A 62 19.96 -4.02 0.04
CA THR A 62 20.66 -4.57 1.22
C THR A 62 21.40 -3.50 2.02
N VAL A 63 21.94 -3.86 3.19
CA VAL A 63 22.80 -2.95 3.99
C VAL A 63 24.03 -2.49 3.19
N PHE A 64 24.60 -3.38 2.37
CA PHE A 64 25.71 -3.00 1.50
C PHE A 64 25.26 -1.95 0.48
N GLN A 65 24.13 -2.17 -0.20
CA GLN A 65 23.55 -1.18 -1.12
C GLN A 65 23.27 0.15 -0.43
N MET A 66 22.75 0.12 0.80
CA MET A 66 22.49 1.31 1.60
C MET A 66 23.74 2.17 1.85
N ILE A 67 24.88 1.52 2.13
CA ILE A 67 26.18 2.19 2.34
C ILE A 67 26.73 2.71 1.01
N THR A 68 26.62 1.93 -0.07
CA THR A 68 27.14 2.30 -1.39
C THR A 68 26.25 3.24 -2.19
N ASP A 69 24.96 3.36 -1.84
CA ASP A 69 24.04 4.25 -2.54
C ASP A 69 24.43 5.70 -2.26
N THR A 70 25.13 6.30 -3.21
CA THR A 70 25.56 7.70 -3.16
C THR A 70 24.45 8.66 -3.57
N ASN A 71 23.30 8.15 -4.04
CA ASN A 71 22.19 9.00 -4.43
C ASN A 71 21.60 9.70 -3.20
N LYS A 72 21.13 10.94 -3.41
CA LYS A 72 20.31 11.65 -2.43
C LYS A 72 18.94 10.96 -2.27
N CYS A 73 18.14 11.47 -1.34
CA CYS A 73 16.74 11.08 -1.22
C CYS A 73 16.03 11.17 -2.58
N ARG A 74 15.42 10.06 -3.02
CA ARG A 74 14.61 10.01 -4.25
C ARG A 74 13.20 10.53 -4.04
N VAL A 75 12.71 10.53 -2.80
CA VAL A 75 11.42 11.14 -2.45
C VAL A 75 11.55 12.65 -2.56
N HIS A 76 10.67 13.26 -3.35
CA HIS A 76 10.59 14.68 -3.64
C HIS A 76 9.13 15.16 -3.58
N GLU A 77 8.88 16.42 -3.97
CA GLU A 77 7.58 17.10 -3.87
C GLU A 77 6.42 16.26 -4.41
N HIS A 78 6.55 15.68 -5.61
CA HIS A 78 5.51 14.88 -6.26
C HIS A 78 5.51 13.40 -5.87
N SER A 79 6.33 12.97 -4.92
CA SER A 79 6.37 11.57 -4.45
C SER A 79 5.27 11.31 -3.42
N LYS A 80 4.01 11.43 -3.84
CA LYS A 80 2.85 11.29 -2.94
C LYS A 80 2.24 9.89 -3.03
N LEU A 81 1.70 9.43 -1.90
CA LEU A 81 0.92 8.20 -1.77
C LEU A 81 -0.53 8.58 -1.55
N ILE A 82 -1.36 8.32 -2.57
CA ILE A 82 -2.78 8.65 -2.58
C ILE A 82 -3.58 7.35 -2.48
N VAL A 83 -4.47 7.28 -1.49
CA VAL A 83 -5.39 6.15 -1.31
C VAL A 83 -6.79 6.58 -1.67
N ILE A 84 -7.47 5.80 -2.50
CA ILE A 84 -8.89 5.99 -2.80
C ILE A 84 -9.72 4.97 -2.05
N ASP A 85 -10.56 5.46 -1.15
CA ASP A 85 -11.48 4.70 -0.32
C ASP A 85 -12.93 4.99 -0.69
N GLY A 86 -13.82 4.12 -0.22
CA GLY A 86 -15.25 4.23 -0.45
C GLY A 86 -15.93 2.90 -0.68
N GLN A 87 -17.25 2.99 -0.82
CA GLN A 87 -18.14 1.85 -0.80
C GLN A 87 -17.92 0.87 -1.97
N VAL A 88 -18.43 -0.36 -1.85
CA VAL A 88 -18.44 -1.31 -2.97
C VAL A 88 -19.10 -0.67 -4.20
N ALA A 89 -18.62 -0.96 -5.41
CA ALA A 89 -19.16 -0.42 -6.66
C ALA A 89 -19.23 1.12 -6.79
N SER A 90 -18.42 1.89 -6.04
CA SER A 90 -18.35 3.36 -6.14
C SER A 90 -17.48 3.92 -7.28
N GLY A 91 -16.86 3.08 -8.11
CA GLY A 91 -16.02 3.54 -9.24
C GLY A 91 -14.57 3.91 -8.90
N LYS A 92 -14.09 3.60 -7.69
CA LYS A 92 -12.71 3.90 -7.22
C LYS A 92 -11.61 3.57 -8.22
N SER A 93 -11.66 2.38 -8.82
CA SER A 93 -10.61 1.91 -9.73
C SER A 93 -10.47 2.80 -10.96
N LYS A 94 -11.59 3.36 -11.47
CA LYS A 94 -11.58 4.28 -12.60
C LYS A 94 -10.90 5.59 -12.22
N LEU A 95 -11.34 6.21 -11.13
CA LEU A 95 -10.74 7.45 -10.62
C LEU A 95 -9.24 7.28 -10.33
N ALA A 96 -8.85 6.16 -9.72
CA ALA A 96 -7.46 5.86 -9.41
C ALA A 96 -6.57 5.80 -10.67
N GLN A 97 -7.05 5.16 -11.74
CA GLN A 97 -6.32 5.08 -13.01
C GLN A 97 -6.21 6.44 -13.69
N GLU A 98 -7.26 7.25 -13.64
CA GLU A 98 -7.28 8.57 -14.26
C GLU A 98 -6.36 9.54 -13.48
N LEU A 99 -6.41 9.57 -12.14
CA LEU A 99 -5.49 10.36 -11.31
C LEU A 99 -4.03 9.93 -11.50
N ALA A 100 -3.78 8.63 -11.61
CA ALA A 100 -2.43 8.13 -11.87
C ALA A 100 -1.88 8.64 -13.20
N LYS A 101 -2.72 8.77 -14.23
CA LYS A 101 -2.32 9.33 -15.53
C LYS A 101 -2.03 10.84 -15.43
N GLU A 102 -2.91 11.61 -14.80
CA GLU A 102 -2.77 13.07 -14.65
C GLU A 102 -1.47 13.46 -13.93
N PHE A 103 -1.08 12.67 -12.92
CA PHE A 103 0.12 12.92 -12.12
C PHE A 103 1.36 12.09 -12.53
N ASP A 104 1.31 11.27 -13.59
CA ASP A 104 2.38 10.29 -13.94
C ASP A 104 2.79 9.44 -12.72
N PHE A 105 1.81 8.95 -11.96
CA PHE A 105 1.98 8.06 -10.82
C PHE A 105 1.81 6.61 -11.22
N LEU A 106 2.36 5.70 -10.43
CA LEU A 106 2.06 4.28 -10.56
C LEU A 106 0.66 4.01 -9.99
N TYR A 107 -0.20 3.40 -10.81
CA TYR A 107 -1.47 2.86 -10.34
C TYR A 107 -1.29 1.40 -9.90
N LEU A 108 -1.68 1.10 -8.66
CA LEU A 108 -1.79 -0.26 -8.17
C LEU A 108 -3.27 -0.60 -7.95
N PRO A 109 -3.83 -1.60 -8.67
CA PRO A 109 -5.22 -1.99 -8.54
C PRO A 109 -5.47 -2.68 -7.19
N GLN A 110 -6.68 -2.67 -6.67
CA GLN A 110 -7.01 -3.42 -5.45
C GLN A 110 -6.63 -4.91 -5.61
N PRO A 111 -5.96 -5.55 -4.64
CA PRO A 111 -5.58 -6.94 -4.75
C PRO A 111 -6.83 -7.85 -4.73
N THR A 112 -6.72 -8.98 -5.40
CA THR A 112 -7.77 -9.99 -5.55
C THR A 112 -7.26 -11.36 -5.09
N PHE A 113 -8.15 -12.29 -4.79
CA PHE A 113 -7.72 -13.64 -4.40
C PHE A 113 -7.01 -14.39 -5.52
N ASP A 114 -7.20 -13.99 -6.78
CA ASP A 114 -6.44 -14.53 -7.90
C ASP A 114 -4.94 -14.25 -7.75
N ASP A 115 -4.55 -13.12 -7.14
CA ASP A 115 -3.14 -12.78 -6.88
C ASP A 115 -2.47 -13.73 -5.87
N LEU A 116 -3.27 -14.43 -5.05
CA LEU A 116 -2.82 -15.37 -4.03
C LEU A 116 -2.98 -16.84 -4.48
N LEU A 117 -4.10 -17.15 -5.13
CA LEU A 117 -4.52 -18.53 -5.44
C LEU A 117 -4.12 -18.98 -6.84
N ILE A 118 -3.70 -18.08 -7.72
CA ILE A 118 -3.15 -18.42 -9.03
C ILE A 118 -1.62 -18.32 -8.96
N THR A 119 -0.95 -19.41 -9.31
CA THR A 119 0.52 -19.45 -9.35
C THR A 119 1.07 -18.53 -10.44
N LYS A 120 2.37 -18.20 -10.36
CA LYS A 120 3.05 -17.44 -11.42
C LYS A 120 3.06 -18.16 -12.78
N TRP A 121 2.84 -19.47 -12.82
CA TRP A 121 2.68 -20.24 -14.07
C TRP A 121 1.21 -20.42 -14.49
N GLY A 122 0.26 -19.82 -13.77
CA GLY A 122 -1.16 -19.78 -14.12
C GLY A 122 -1.99 -20.97 -13.63
N PHE A 123 -1.46 -21.81 -12.73
CA PHE A 123 -2.25 -22.87 -12.11
C PHE A 123 -3.15 -22.29 -11.01
N ASP A 124 -4.43 -22.64 -11.02
CA ASP A 124 -5.41 -22.19 -10.04
C ASP A 124 -5.57 -23.23 -8.92
N VAL A 125 -5.11 -22.89 -7.72
CA VAL A 125 -5.13 -23.76 -6.54
C VAL A 125 -6.56 -24.16 -6.14
N ARG A 126 -7.58 -23.35 -6.48
CA ARG A 126 -8.98 -23.65 -6.18
C ARG A 126 -9.48 -24.92 -6.86
N GLN A 127 -8.84 -25.33 -7.96
CA GLN A 127 -9.18 -26.58 -8.65
C GLN A 127 -8.95 -27.81 -7.76
N LEU A 128 -8.07 -27.70 -6.75
CA LEU A 128 -7.75 -28.79 -5.83
C LEU A 128 -8.79 -28.95 -4.72
N ASP A 129 -9.69 -27.97 -4.51
CA ASP A 129 -10.58 -27.95 -3.34
C ASP A 129 -11.45 -29.20 -3.18
N HIS A 130 -11.83 -29.86 -4.28
CA HIS A 130 -12.63 -31.08 -4.24
C HIS A 130 -11.88 -32.30 -3.67
N LEU A 131 -10.55 -32.25 -3.65
CA LEU A 131 -9.67 -33.27 -3.07
C LEU A 131 -9.37 -32.97 -1.58
N LEU A 132 -9.66 -31.76 -1.12
CA LEU A 132 -9.24 -31.26 0.17
C LEU A 132 -10.34 -31.39 1.24
N PRO A 133 -9.96 -31.67 2.50
CA PRO A 133 -10.85 -31.51 3.65
C PRO A 133 -11.41 -30.08 3.71
N LYS A 134 -12.61 -29.92 4.29
CA LYS A 134 -13.32 -28.64 4.31
C LYS A 134 -12.48 -27.48 4.87
N ASP A 135 -11.75 -27.72 5.97
CA ASP A 135 -10.94 -26.68 6.63
C ASP A 135 -9.72 -26.27 5.77
N ALA A 136 -9.25 -27.12 4.85
CA ALA A 136 -8.13 -26.87 3.96
C ALA A 136 -8.54 -26.28 2.60
N GLN A 137 -9.84 -26.20 2.31
CA GLN A 137 -10.34 -25.65 1.06
C GLN A 137 -10.13 -24.14 1.00
N SER A 138 -9.83 -23.65 -0.20
CA SER A 138 -9.70 -22.22 -0.45
C SER A 138 -11.01 -21.48 -0.13
N TRP A 139 -10.88 -20.24 0.37
CA TRP A 139 -12.04 -19.42 0.71
C TRP A 139 -11.83 -17.99 0.23
N ASP A 140 -12.50 -17.63 -0.86
CA ASP A 140 -12.41 -16.32 -1.50
C ASP A 140 -13.66 -15.47 -1.23
N ILE A 141 -13.67 -14.26 -1.79
CA ILE A 141 -14.79 -13.32 -1.66
C ILE A 141 -16.06 -13.91 -2.30
N GLU A 142 -15.95 -14.61 -3.42
CA GLU A 142 -17.12 -15.18 -4.10
C GLU A 142 -17.82 -16.23 -3.23
N ARG A 143 -17.06 -17.13 -2.61
CA ARG A 143 -17.58 -18.13 -1.67
C ARG A 143 -18.16 -17.48 -0.42
N PHE A 144 -17.52 -16.45 0.12
CA PHE A 144 -18.07 -15.68 1.23
C PHE A 144 -19.42 -15.03 0.88
N LEU A 145 -19.54 -14.44 -0.30
CA LEU A 145 -20.80 -13.82 -0.75
C LEU A 145 -21.93 -14.84 -0.91
N GLN A 146 -21.61 -16.09 -1.23
CA GLN A 146 -22.58 -17.19 -1.33
C GLN A 146 -22.93 -17.81 0.03
N ASN A 147 -21.93 -18.04 0.88
CA ASN A 147 -22.07 -18.65 2.21
C ASN A 147 -21.25 -17.89 3.27
N PRO A 148 -21.79 -16.82 3.88
CA PRO A 148 -21.01 -15.96 4.76
C PRO A 148 -20.81 -16.51 6.18
N TYR A 149 -21.47 -17.61 6.54
CA TYR A 149 -21.39 -18.22 7.87
C TYR A 149 -20.39 -19.38 7.93
N ASP A 150 -19.59 -19.56 6.88
CA ASP A 150 -18.57 -20.60 6.89
C ASP A 150 -17.42 -20.23 7.85
N ARG A 151 -16.81 -21.27 8.42
CA ARG A 151 -15.69 -21.15 9.37
C ARG A 151 -14.50 -20.42 8.74
N ASN A 152 -14.26 -20.62 7.45
CA ASN A 152 -13.12 -20.03 6.74
C ASN A 152 -13.30 -18.53 6.43
N THR A 153 -14.46 -17.94 6.75
CA THR A 153 -14.73 -16.51 6.50
C THR A 153 -13.73 -15.57 7.18
N ILE A 154 -13.34 -15.87 8.42
CA ILE A 154 -12.37 -15.03 9.12
C ILE A 154 -10.95 -15.20 8.56
N ALA A 155 -10.58 -16.41 8.15
CA ALA A 155 -9.30 -16.66 7.48
C ALA A 155 -9.22 -15.89 6.15
N MET A 156 -10.30 -15.90 5.36
CA MET A 156 -10.43 -15.09 4.14
C MET A 156 -10.21 -13.60 4.43
N GLN A 157 -10.84 -13.05 5.47
CA GLN A 157 -10.65 -11.64 5.82
C GLN A 157 -9.19 -11.33 6.22
N LEU A 158 -8.50 -12.25 6.91
CA LEU A 158 -7.06 -12.11 7.20
C LEU A 158 -6.19 -12.22 5.96
N TYR A 159 -6.50 -13.11 5.02
CA TYR A 159 -5.80 -13.16 3.72
C TYR A 159 -6.02 -11.88 2.91
N MET A 160 -7.24 -11.33 2.89
CA MET A 160 -7.52 -10.04 2.27
C MET A 160 -6.70 -8.93 2.91
N TYR A 161 -6.59 -8.92 4.23
CA TYR A 161 -5.76 -7.99 4.97
C TYR A 161 -4.28 -8.13 4.62
N MET A 162 -3.76 -9.36 4.55
CA MET A 162 -2.38 -9.67 4.16
C MET A 162 -2.08 -9.15 2.75
N MET A 163 -2.94 -9.41 1.78
CA MET A 163 -2.76 -8.96 0.41
C MET A 163 -2.74 -7.42 0.31
N ARG A 164 -3.60 -6.73 1.06
CA ARG A 164 -3.58 -5.26 1.13
C ARG A 164 -2.29 -4.73 1.75
N GLN A 165 -1.78 -5.38 2.80
CA GLN A 165 -0.49 -5.01 3.39
C GLN A 165 0.64 -5.20 2.39
N LYS A 166 0.70 -6.34 1.70
CA LYS A 166 1.73 -6.63 0.69
C LYS A 166 1.75 -5.54 -0.39
N GLN A 167 0.59 -5.23 -0.96
CA GLN A 167 0.50 -4.18 -1.97
C GLN A 167 0.88 -2.78 -1.43
N TYR A 168 0.55 -2.50 -0.18
CA TYR A 168 0.92 -1.24 0.45
C TYR A 168 2.44 -1.13 0.69
N ILE A 169 3.09 -2.24 1.07
CA ILE A 169 4.55 -2.33 1.14
C ILE A 169 5.16 -2.10 -0.25
N ASP A 170 4.61 -2.73 -1.29
CA ASP A 170 5.06 -2.54 -2.68
C ASP A 170 4.91 -1.08 -3.13
N SER A 171 3.84 -0.40 -2.70
CA SER A 171 3.62 1.04 -2.94
C SER A 171 4.71 1.89 -2.30
N LEU A 172 5.04 1.62 -1.02
CA LEU A 172 6.11 2.32 -0.32
C LEU A 172 7.47 2.02 -0.95
N ALA A 173 7.76 0.75 -1.24
CA ALA A 173 8.99 0.33 -1.89
C ALA A 173 9.20 1.08 -3.22
N HIS A 174 8.15 1.21 -4.03
CA HIS A 174 8.19 1.94 -5.29
C HIS A 174 8.53 3.42 -5.08
N ILE A 175 7.85 4.11 -4.16
CA ILE A 175 8.12 5.52 -3.85
C ILE A 175 9.56 5.74 -3.38
N PHE A 176 10.03 4.94 -2.42
CA PHE A 176 11.37 5.08 -1.86
C PHE A 176 12.48 4.74 -2.88
N CYS A 177 12.26 3.76 -3.75
CA CYS A 177 13.24 3.34 -4.74
C CYS A 177 13.27 4.20 -6.00
N THR A 178 12.15 4.83 -6.39
CA THR A 178 12.04 5.50 -7.69
C THR A 178 11.75 7.00 -7.58
N GLY A 179 11.10 7.45 -6.50
CA GLY A 179 10.57 8.80 -6.38
C GLY A 179 9.22 9.01 -7.07
N GLN A 180 8.72 8.05 -7.85
CA GLN A 180 7.41 8.16 -8.48
C GLN A 180 6.30 7.97 -7.43
N GLY A 181 5.30 8.85 -7.44
CA GLY A 181 4.11 8.74 -6.58
C GLY A 181 3.26 7.52 -6.94
N VAL A 182 2.38 7.12 -6.03
CA VAL A 182 1.53 5.93 -6.18
C VAL A 182 0.08 6.27 -5.85
N VAL A 183 -0.85 5.76 -6.67
CA VAL A 183 -2.29 5.75 -6.38
C VAL A 183 -2.72 4.30 -6.18
N THR A 184 -3.31 4.00 -5.02
CA THR A 184 -3.84 2.67 -4.69
C THR A 184 -5.30 2.74 -4.24
N VAL A 185 -6.01 1.63 -4.40
CA VAL A 185 -7.41 1.49 -4.00
C VAL A 185 -7.49 0.73 -2.69
N ARG A 186 -7.98 1.41 -1.65
CA ARG A 186 -8.07 0.94 -0.25
C ARG A 186 -6.71 0.71 0.41
N SER A 187 -6.60 1.16 1.64
CA SER A 187 -5.40 0.95 2.46
C SER A 187 -5.54 -0.25 3.41
N PRO A 188 -4.45 -0.76 4.02
CA PRO A 188 -4.52 -1.74 5.09
C PRO A 188 -5.39 -1.28 6.28
N TRP A 189 -5.39 0.02 6.61
CA TRP A 189 -6.23 0.58 7.68
C TRP A 189 -7.73 0.48 7.35
N SER A 190 -8.10 0.54 6.07
CA SER A 190 -9.51 0.44 5.64
C SER A 190 -10.10 -0.95 5.87
N ASP A 191 -9.25 -1.97 6.07
CA ASP A 191 -9.71 -3.35 6.23
C ASP A 191 -10.50 -3.60 7.52
N ALA A 192 -10.17 -2.87 8.59
CA ALA A 192 -10.88 -2.92 9.85
C ALA A 192 -12.38 -2.56 9.71
N VAL A 193 -12.74 -1.73 8.72
CA VAL A 193 -14.13 -1.37 8.41
C VAL A 193 -14.93 -2.59 8.00
N PHE A 194 -14.36 -3.43 7.12
CA PHE A 194 -15.01 -4.64 6.62
C PHE A 194 -15.12 -5.71 7.71
N ALA A 195 -14.04 -5.94 8.46
CA ALA A 195 -14.06 -6.89 9.57
C ALA A 195 -15.11 -6.50 10.63
N LYS A 196 -15.22 -5.20 10.97
CA LYS A 196 -16.22 -4.71 11.93
C LYS A 196 -17.65 -4.89 11.41
N ALA A 197 -17.90 -4.60 10.13
CA ALA A 197 -19.21 -4.84 9.52
C ALA A 197 -19.57 -6.34 9.49
N MET A 198 -18.60 -7.23 9.21
CA MET A 198 -18.80 -8.68 9.27
C MET A 198 -19.16 -9.15 10.67
N TYR A 199 -18.53 -8.56 11.70
CA TYR A 199 -18.85 -8.83 13.10
C TYR A 199 -20.26 -8.35 13.47
N GLN A 200 -20.65 -7.12 13.09
CA GLN A 200 -22.00 -6.58 13.33
C GLN A 200 -23.10 -7.41 12.66
N SER A 201 -22.81 -7.94 11.48
CA SER A 201 -23.70 -8.86 10.74
C SER A 201 -23.62 -10.32 11.21
N LYS A 202 -22.79 -10.63 12.21
CA LYS A 202 -22.59 -11.97 12.79
C LYS A 202 -22.08 -13.02 11.79
N PHE A 203 -21.33 -12.59 10.78
CA PHE A 203 -20.65 -13.50 9.84
C PHE A 203 -19.37 -14.07 10.44
N ILE A 204 -18.71 -13.32 11.31
CA ILE A 204 -17.53 -13.76 12.06
C ILE A 204 -17.80 -13.79 13.56
N SER A 205 -17.12 -14.67 14.28
CA SER A 205 -17.22 -14.76 15.74
C SER A 205 -16.54 -13.58 16.43
N PRO A 206 -16.92 -13.27 17.69
CA PRO A 206 -16.25 -12.22 18.47
C PRO A 206 -14.75 -12.42 18.60
N LYS A 207 -14.32 -13.68 18.80
CA LYS A 207 -12.91 -14.04 18.89
C LYS A 207 -12.19 -13.89 17.55
N GLY A 208 -12.83 -14.25 16.43
CA GLY A 208 -12.30 -14.01 15.10
C GLY A 208 -12.09 -12.51 14.83
N TYR A 209 -13.05 -11.67 15.20
CA TYR A 209 -12.91 -10.21 15.08
C TYR A 209 -11.78 -9.65 15.96
N GLU A 210 -11.62 -10.16 17.18
CA GLU A 210 -10.50 -9.79 18.06
C GLU A 210 -9.15 -10.18 17.43
N ALA A 211 -9.04 -11.38 16.86
CA ALA A 211 -7.83 -11.83 16.18
C ALA A 211 -7.44 -10.93 15.00
N HIS A 212 -8.42 -10.53 14.18
CA HIS A 212 -8.20 -9.55 13.12
C HIS A 212 -7.73 -8.19 13.66
N THR A 213 -8.35 -7.72 14.72
CA THR A 213 -7.98 -6.46 15.38
C THR A 213 -6.56 -6.50 15.93
N ASP A 214 -6.15 -7.62 16.52
CA ASP A 214 -4.79 -7.82 17.03
C ASP A 214 -3.76 -7.85 15.89
N ALA A 215 -4.07 -8.54 14.79
CA ALA A 215 -3.23 -8.55 13.59
C ALA A 215 -3.04 -7.12 13.04
N CYS A 216 -4.10 -6.30 13.04
CA CYS A 216 -4.03 -4.89 12.65
C CYS A 216 -3.12 -4.08 13.58
N LYS A 217 -3.28 -4.21 14.90
CA LYS A 217 -2.46 -3.49 15.88
C LYS A 217 -0.99 -3.89 15.81
N ALA A 218 -0.71 -5.17 15.58
CA ALA A 218 0.65 -5.71 15.55
C ALA A 218 1.44 -5.18 14.35
N SER A 219 0.80 -5.09 13.17
CA SER A 219 1.48 -4.80 11.90
C SER A 219 1.42 -3.33 11.46
N LEU A 220 0.29 -2.61 11.64
CA LEU A 220 0.09 -1.27 11.06
C LEU A 220 1.09 -0.21 11.53
N GLN A 221 1.69 -0.38 12.71
CA GLN A 221 2.66 0.57 13.27
C GLN A 221 3.98 0.65 12.47
N TYR A 222 4.26 -0.35 11.62
CA TYR A 222 5.50 -0.40 10.83
C TYR A 222 5.38 0.29 9.46
N TYR A 223 4.19 0.73 9.08
CA TYR A 223 3.92 1.36 7.79
C TYR A 223 3.73 2.87 7.94
N LEU A 224 4.21 3.63 6.96
CA LEU A 224 3.93 5.07 6.87
C LEU A 224 2.48 5.25 6.40
N LYS A 225 1.71 6.09 7.08
CA LYS A 225 0.34 6.43 6.67
C LYS A 225 0.34 7.16 5.32
N PRO A 226 -0.74 7.10 4.52
CA PRO A 226 -0.78 7.76 3.22
C PRO A 226 -0.69 9.28 3.34
N HIS A 227 -0.33 9.96 2.24
CA HIS A 227 -0.34 11.42 2.24
C HIS A 227 -1.77 11.96 2.18
N VAL A 228 -2.56 11.38 1.28
CA VAL A 228 -3.95 11.78 1.03
C VAL A 228 -4.84 10.55 0.99
N ILE A 229 -5.99 10.65 1.64
CA ILE A 229 -7.10 9.72 1.52
C ILE A 229 -8.23 10.45 0.81
N ILE A 230 -8.67 9.90 -0.31
CA ILE A 230 -9.83 10.37 -1.06
C ILE A 230 -10.96 9.40 -0.77
N TYR A 231 -12.00 9.87 -0.09
CA TYR A 231 -13.19 9.08 0.21
C TYR A 231 -14.33 9.43 -0.76
N LEU A 232 -14.79 8.43 -1.51
CA LEU A 232 -15.95 8.56 -2.39
C LEU A 232 -17.22 8.21 -1.63
N ASP A 233 -17.98 9.23 -1.26
CA ASP A 233 -19.26 9.08 -0.57
C ASP A 233 -20.34 8.73 -1.58
N VAL A 234 -20.90 7.53 -1.46
CA VAL A 234 -21.96 7.01 -2.33
C VAL A 234 -23.03 6.40 -1.42
N PRO A 235 -24.28 6.90 -1.47
CA PRO A 235 -25.36 6.36 -0.67
C PRO A 235 -25.57 4.86 -0.88
N VAL A 236 -26.03 4.16 0.16
CA VAL A 236 -26.27 2.70 0.13
C VAL A 236 -27.25 2.30 -0.98
N ASP A 237 -28.33 3.04 -1.16
CA ASP A 237 -29.34 2.76 -2.20
C ASP A 237 -28.74 2.75 -3.60
N LEU A 238 -27.90 3.75 -3.88
CA LEU A 238 -27.22 3.87 -5.15
C LEU A 238 -26.13 2.80 -5.29
N THR A 239 -25.43 2.47 -4.22
CA THR A 239 -24.47 1.36 -4.19
C THR A 239 -25.14 0.05 -4.61
N LEU A 240 -26.32 -0.26 -4.05
CA LEU A 240 -27.10 -1.45 -4.42
C LEU A 240 -27.51 -1.43 -5.90
N GLN A 241 -27.90 -0.26 -6.43
CA GLN A 241 -28.19 -0.12 -7.86
C GLN A 241 -26.94 -0.34 -8.72
N ASN A 242 -25.79 0.18 -8.31
CA ASN A 242 -24.53 0.03 -9.04
C ASN A 242 -24.05 -1.42 -9.03
N ILE A 243 -24.22 -2.15 -7.93
CA ILE A 243 -23.95 -3.60 -7.86
C ILE A 243 -24.84 -4.35 -8.86
N LYS A 244 -26.15 -4.04 -8.90
CA LYS A 244 -27.09 -4.64 -9.87
C LYS A 244 -26.71 -4.31 -11.31
N LYS A 245 -26.32 -3.08 -11.61
CA LYS A 245 -25.87 -2.65 -12.95
C LYS A 245 -24.57 -3.34 -13.37
N ARG A 246 -23.64 -3.57 -12.43
CA ARG A 246 -22.39 -4.30 -12.68
C ARG A 246 -22.63 -5.77 -13.03
N GLY A 247 -23.72 -6.36 -12.54
CA GLY A 247 -24.25 -7.63 -13.04
C GLY A 247 -23.43 -8.87 -12.69
N LEU A 248 -22.54 -8.80 -11.69
CA LEU A 248 -21.76 -9.96 -11.25
C LEU A 248 -22.67 -10.95 -10.49
N PRO A 249 -22.79 -12.22 -10.94
CA PRO A 249 -23.75 -13.16 -10.37
C PRO A 249 -23.58 -13.40 -8.87
N HIS A 250 -22.33 -13.47 -8.39
CA HIS A 250 -22.01 -13.70 -6.98
C HIS A 250 -22.35 -12.48 -6.10
N GLU A 251 -22.33 -11.26 -6.63
CA GLU A 251 -22.70 -10.06 -5.86
C GLU A 251 -24.20 -9.83 -5.84
N VAL A 252 -24.86 -9.97 -6.99
CA VAL A 252 -26.30 -9.70 -7.14
C VAL A 252 -27.14 -10.70 -6.37
N ASN A 253 -26.73 -11.96 -6.32
CA ASN A 253 -27.43 -13.02 -5.61
C ASN A 253 -26.98 -13.17 -4.14
N SER A 254 -26.04 -12.34 -3.69
CA SER A 254 -25.48 -12.45 -2.34
C SER A 254 -26.49 -12.05 -1.28
N LYS A 255 -26.51 -12.82 -0.18
CA LYS A 255 -27.23 -12.43 1.05
C LYS A 255 -26.45 -11.41 1.89
N VAL A 256 -25.15 -11.25 1.62
CA VAL A 256 -24.23 -10.37 2.35
C VAL A 256 -24.43 -8.92 1.95
N LEU A 257 -24.47 -8.63 0.65
CA LEU A 257 -24.58 -7.27 0.11
C LEU A 257 -26.02 -6.74 0.19
N ASN A 258 -26.54 -6.68 1.41
CA ASN A 258 -27.82 -6.10 1.73
C ASN A 258 -27.66 -4.66 2.26
N GLU A 259 -28.78 -3.94 2.37
CA GLU A 259 -28.82 -2.56 2.87
C GLU A 259 -28.15 -2.43 4.24
N LYS A 260 -28.45 -3.34 5.17
CA LYS A 260 -27.88 -3.31 6.53
C LYS A 260 -26.36 -3.40 6.52
N TYR A 261 -25.79 -4.39 5.83
CA TYR A 261 -24.33 -4.61 5.80
C TYR A 261 -23.60 -3.44 5.14
N LEU A 262 -24.17 -2.89 4.07
CA LEU A 262 -23.60 -1.71 3.40
C LEU A 262 -23.69 -0.46 4.29
N SER A 263 -24.82 -0.25 4.98
CA SER A 263 -24.96 0.82 5.97
C SER A 263 -23.97 0.69 7.12
N ASP A 264 -23.74 -0.53 7.62
CA ASP A 264 -22.74 -0.82 8.66
C ASP A 264 -21.33 -0.46 8.16
N ILE A 265 -20.98 -0.78 6.91
CA ILE A 265 -19.68 -0.39 6.31
C ILE A 265 -19.56 1.13 6.21
N GLU A 266 -20.59 1.82 5.72
CA GLU A 266 -20.57 3.28 5.58
C GLU A 266 -20.40 3.98 6.93
N GLU A 267 -21.14 3.52 7.95
CA GLU A 267 -21.04 4.03 9.31
C GLU A 267 -19.62 3.82 9.87
N ASN A 268 -19.07 2.62 9.73
CA ASN A 268 -17.73 2.28 10.20
C ASN A 268 -16.63 3.09 9.47
N TYR A 269 -16.81 3.39 8.17
CA TYR A 269 -15.92 4.30 7.44
C TYR A 269 -15.93 5.69 8.08
N LYS A 270 -17.13 6.29 8.23
CA LYS A 270 -17.30 7.66 8.70
C LYS A 270 -16.89 7.84 10.16
N ARG A 271 -17.25 6.89 11.04
CA ARG A 271 -17.02 6.99 12.50
C ARG A 271 -15.63 6.56 12.93
N ASP A 272 -15.14 5.42 12.46
CA ASP A 272 -13.90 4.85 13.00
C ASP A 272 -12.68 5.12 12.13
N TYR A 273 -12.82 4.98 10.81
CA TYR A 273 -11.68 5.02 9.90
C TYR A 273 -11.25 6.46 9.57
N LEU A 274 -12.16 7.25 9.01
CA LEU A 274 -11.84 8.61 8.54
C LEU A 274 -11.45 9.54 9.70
N ALA A 275 -12.16 9.44 10.84
CA ALA A 275 -11.87 10.23 12.03
C ALA A 275 -10.43 10.02 12.54
N LYS A 276 -9.96 8.78 12.58
CA LYS A 276 -8.61 8.44 13.09
C LYS A 276 -7.50 8.89 12.14
N LEU A 277 -7.71 8.78 10.83
CA LEU A 277 -6.65 9.08 9.86
C LEU A 277 -6.56 10.56 9.50
N THR A 278 -7.61 11.36 9.78
CA THR A 278 -7.60 12.80 9.52
C THR A 278 -6.51 13.54 10.32
N GLU A 279 -6.12 13.01 11.48
CA GLU A 279 -5.04 13.56 12.31
C GLU A 279 -3.67 13.48 11.61
N ASN A 280 -3.43 12.44 10.81
CA ASN A 280 -2.13 12.20 10.19
C ASN A 280 -2.11 12.40 8.67
N CYS A 281 -3.24 12.28 7.99
CA CYS A 281 -3.35 12.30 6.52
C CYS A 281 -4.26 13.45 6.09
N HIS A 282 -4.06 14.00 4.89
CA HIS A 282 -5.09 14.86 4.29
C HIS A 282 -6.29 14.01 3.87
N LEU A 283 -7.49 14.48 4.18
CA LEU A 283 -8.73 13.79 3.84
C LEU A 283 -9.54 14.68 2.90
N LEU A 284 -9.87 14.14 1.73
CA LEU A 284 -10.78 14.75 0.76
C LEU A 284 -12.01 13.85 0.65
N ILE A 285 -13.20 14.43 0.82
CA ILE A 285 -14.48 13.72 0.74
C ILE A 285 -15.26 14.29 -0.43
N TYR A 286 -15.68 13.42 -1.34
CA TYR A 286 -16.48 13.80 -2.50
C TYR A 286 -17.81 13.06 -2.48
N ASP A 287 -18.91 13.78 -2.69
CA ASP A 287 -20.16 13.15 -3.11
C ASP A 287 -19.96 12.59 -4.51
N TRP A 288 -19.95 11.26 -4.62
CA TRP A 288 -19.70 10.54 -5.87
C TRP A 288 -20.97 9.89 -6.43
N SER A 289 -22.14 10.39 -6.03
CA SER A 289 -23.43 9.81 -6.40
C SER A 289 -23.71 9.81 -7.91
N GLN A 290 -23.26 10.82 -8.66
CA GLN A 290 -23.46 10.89 -10.11
C GLN A 290 -22.16 10.67 -10.91
N GLY A 291 -21.10 10.23 -10.22
CA GLY A 291 -19.73 10.44 -10.67
C GLY A 291 -19.28 11.88 -10.41
N GLY A 292 -17.98 12.07 -10.19
CA GLY A 292 -17.39 13.39 -10.01
C GLY A 292 -16.48 13.77 -11.17
N ASP A 293 -16.18 15.05 -11.23
CA ASP A 293 -15.26 15.64 -12.19
C ASP A 293 -13.82 15.45 -11.70
N ILE A 294 -12.96 14.87 -12.54
CA ILE A 294 -11.58 14.56 -12.13
C ILE A 294 -10.77 15.85 -11.98
N GLU A 295 -11.03 16.84 -12.82
CA GLU A 295 -10.37 18.13 -12.81
C GLU A 295 -10.48 18.80 -11.44
N VAL A 296 -11.66 18.73 -10.80
CA VAL A 296 -11.89 19.25 -9.44
C VAL A 296 -11.03 18.52 -8.41
N VAL A 297 -11.00 17.18 -8.46
CA VAL A 297 -10.19 16.37 -7.54
C VAL A 297 -8.71 16.69 -7.70
N VAL A 298 -8.25 16.88 -8.94
CA VAL A 298 -6.86 17.22 -9.24
C VAL A 298 -6.52 18.62 -8.75
N GLU A 299 -7.38 19.62 -8.99
CA GLU A 299 -7.19 20.98 -8.47
C GLU A 299 -7.10 21.00 -6.94
N ASP A 300 -7.99 20.28 -6.25
CA ASP A 300 -7.95 20.17 -4.79
C ASP A 300 -6.64 19.55 -4.31
N LEU A 301 -6.16 18.49 -4.98
CA LEU A 301 -4.90 17.83 -4.66
C LEU A 301 -3.67 18.73 -4.86
N GLU A 302 -3.69 19.59 -5.89
CA GLU A 302 -2.65 20.59 -6.15
C GLU A 302 -2.71 21.73 -5.12
N ASN A 303 -3.91 22.12 -4.68
CA ASN A 303 -4.15 23.15 -3.67
C ASN A 303 -3.90 22.68 -2.24
N LEU A 304 -3.71 21.38 -1.99
CA LEU A 304 -3.35 20.90 -0.67
C LEU A 304 -1.96 21.42 -0.26
N ASN A 305 -1.85 21.80 1.01
CA ASN A 305 -0.59 22.23 1.60
C ASN A 305 0.08 21.05 2.32
N TYR A 306 1.19 20.56 1.76
CA TYR A 306 1.91 19.40 2.27
C TYR A 306 3.20 19.76 3.02
N ASP A 307 3.51 21.05 3.18
CA ASP A 307 4.78 21.50 3.76
C ASP A 307 4.61 22.44 4.96
N ASP A 308 3.40 22.96 5.18
CA ASP A 308 3.11 23.91 6.26
C ASP A 308 2.69 23.20 7.54
N PHE A 309 3.70 22.74 8.28
CA PHE A 309 3.49 22.12 9.57
C PHE A 309 4.47 22.61 10.62
N GLU A 310 4.00 22.68 11.86
CA GLU A 310 4.87 22.86 13.02
C GLU A 310 5.63 21.56 13.34
N GLU A 311 6.76 21.67 14.05
CA GLU A 311 7.64 20.53 14.38
C GLU A 311 6.89 19.38 15.07
N ASN A 312 5.88 19.70 15.89
CA ASN A 312 5.08 18.73 16.66
C ASN A 312 3.71 18.39 16.06
N ASP A 313 3.39 18.90 14.87
CA ASP A 313 2.10 18.61 14.22
C ASP A 313 2.05 17.14 13.75
N PRO A 314 1.01 16.35 14.14
CA PRO A 314 0.87 14.94 13.73
C PRO A 314 0.65 14.73 12.20
N LYS A 315 0.29 15.78 11.45
CA LYS A 315 -0.02 15.71 10.02
C LYS A 315 1.21 15.37 9.19
N LEU A 316 1.16 14.30 8.40
CA LEU A 316 2.28 13.81 7.56
C LEU A 316 3.59 13.58 8.32
N GLN A 317 3.54 13.38 9.65
CA GLN A 317 4.73 13.19 10.48
C GLN A 317 5.61 12.03 9.98
N ASP A 318 4.98 10.95 9.51
CA ASP A 318 5.62 9.76 8.95
C ASP A 318 6.51 10.07 7.71
N TRP A 319 6.21 11.15 7.00
CA TRP A 319 6.93 11.59 5.78
C TRP A 319 8.02 12.63 6.07
N ARG A 320 8.21 12.99 7.34
CA ARG A 320 9.25 13.93 7.78
C ARG A 320 10.47 13.14 8.25
N PHE A 321 11.32 12.76 7.32
CA PHE A 321 12.49 11.93 7.61
C PHE A 321 13.80 12.55 7.15
N THR A 322 14.87 12.21 7.86
CA THR A 322 16.24 12.54 7.49
C THR A 322 16.72 11.66 6.31
N PRO A 323 17.79 12.07 5.60
CA PRO A 323 18.38 11.24 4.54
C PRO A 323 18.80 9.83 5.00
N TYR A 324 19.17 9.67 6.27
CA TYR A 324 19.48 8.36 6.84
C TYR A 324 18.21 7.51 7.04
N GLN A 325 17.16 8.08 7.61
CA GLN A 325 15.87 7.40 7.76
C GLN A 325 15.28 6.99 6.40
N TYR A 326 15.39 7.84 5.37
CA TYR A 326 15.01 7.49 3.99
C TYR A 326 15.64 6.16 3.54
N LYS A 327 16.95 6.00 3.76
CA LYS A 327 17.69 4.79 3.40
C LYS A 327 17.25 3.57 4.20
N VAL A 328 16.97 3.75 5.48
CA VAL A 328 16.44 2.69 6.36
C VAL A 328 15.06 2.25 5.89
N HIS A 329 14.15 3.18 5.59
CA HIS A 329 12.84 2.89 5.02
C HIS A 329 12.94 2.17 3.67
N THR A 330 13.85 2.62 2.79
CA THR A 330 14.09 1.96 1.50
C THR A 330 14.47 0.49 1.68
N LYS A 331 15.37 0.19 2.64
CA LYS A 331 15.72 -1.19 3.01
C LYS A 331 14.51 -1.94 3.59
N HIS A 332 13.77 -1.33 4.52
CA HIS A 332 12.66 -1.99 5.19
C HIS A 332 11.55 -2.41 4.23
N PHE A 333 11.14 -1.54 3.32
CA PHE A 333 10.05 -1.84 2.38
C PHE A 333 10.47 -2.71 1.19
N THR A 334 11.78 -2.93 0.98
CA THR A 334 12.27 -3.86 -0.05
C THR A 334 12.79 -5.16 0.57
N TYR A 335 13.94 -5.10 1.23
CA TYR A 335 14.66 -6.25 1.78
C TYR A 335 13.97 -6.90 2.99
N ASP A 336 13.32 -6.12 3.87
CA ASP A 336 12.61 -6.67 5.03
C ASP A 336 11.10 -6.84 4.80
N SER A 337 10.62 -6.75 3.54
CA SER A 337 9.19 -6.77 3.19
C SER A 337 8.46 -8.01 3.71
N ASP A 338 9.03 -9.21 3.55
CA ASP A 338 8.44 -10.45 4.06
C ASP A 338 8.38 -10.46 5.60
N LYS A 339 9.40 -9.90 6.28
CA LYS A 339 9.38 -9.80 7.74
C LYS A 339 8.31 -8.82 8.23
N LEU A 340 8.09 -7.73 7.49
CA LEU A 340 7.02 -6.80 7.79
C LEU A 340 5.66 -7.49 7.69
N LEU A 341 5.47 -8.33 6.67
CA LEU A 341 4.25 -9.13 6.53
C LEU A 341 4.08 -10.11 7.69
N CYS A 342 5.14 -10.81 8.12
CA CYS A 342 5.05 -11.73 9.26
C CYS A 342 4.59 -11.06 10.58
N TYR A 343 4.71 -9.73 10.74
CA TYR A 343 4.21 -9.08 11.96
C TYR A 343 2.70 -9.14 12.15
N MET A 344 1.93 -9.46 11.11
CA MET A 344 0.50 -9.70 11.24
C MET A 344 0.16 -11.10 11.79
N GLU A 345 1.12 -12.04 11.75
CA GLU A 345 0.95 -13.43 12.16
C GLU A 345 0.96 -13.53 13.70
N VAL A 346 -0.15 -13.14 14.31
CA VAL A 346 -0.37 -13.32 15.75
C VAL A 346 -0.93 -14.72 15.97
N ALA A 347 -0.17 -15.58 16.64
CA ALA A 347 -0.59 -16.94 16.96
C ALA A 347 -1.77 -16.96 17.96
N ARG A 348 -3.00 -16.99 17.43
CA ARG A 348 -4.25 -17.06 18.21
C ARG A 348 -4.75 -18.50 18.30
N THR A 349 -4.22 -19.27 19.26
CA THR A 349 -4.61 -20.66 19.50
C THR A 349 -5.99 -20.82 20.15
N ASP A 350 -6.60 -19.71 20.57
CA ASP A 350 -7.91 -19.66 21.21
C ASP A 350 -9.09 -19.46 20.23
N VAL A 351 -8.79 -19.28 18.94
CA VAL A 351 -9.73 -19.02 17.85
C VAL A 351 -9.78 -20.26 16.93
N PRO A 352 -10.71 -21.21 17.16
CA PRO A 352 -10.73 -22.46 16.39
C PRO A 352 -10.97 -22.22 14.90
N GLU A 353 -11.63 -21.14 14.49
CA GLU A 353 -11.86 -20.82 13.08
C GLU A 353 -10.58 -20.53 12.28
N LEU A 354 -9.49 -20.16 12.95
CA LEU A 354 -8.20 -19.89 12.33
C LEU A 354 -7.24 -21.08 12.39
N LEU A 355 -7.62 -22.14 13.09
CA LEU A 355 -6.79 -23.32 13.28
C LEU A 355 -7.20 -24.42 12.30
N MET A 356 -6.21 -24.91 11.56
CA MET A 356 -6.31 -26.13 10.77
C MET A 356 -5.66 -27.29 11.54
N SER A 357 -6.23 -28.49 11.44
CA SER A 357 -5.63 -29.66 12.06
C SER A 357 -4.36 -30.09 11.32
N GLY A 358 -3.45 -30.79 12.01
CA GLY A 358 -2.24 -31.31 11.38
C GLY A 358 -2.54 -32.29 10.24
N ASN A 359 -3.60 -33.08 10.37
CA ASN A 359 -4.02 -34.04 9.32
C ASN A 359 -4.59 -33.32 8.10
N ASP A 360 -5.37 -32.24 8.29
CA ASP A 360 -5.89 -31.46 7.16
C ASP A 360 -4.76 -30.68 6.46
N TRP A 361 -3.76 -30.21 7.23
CA TRP A 361 -2.54 -29.62 6.70
C TRP A 361 -1.71 -30.61 5.87
N GLU A 362 -1.54 -31.83 6.37
CA GLU A 362 -0.87 -32.93 5.64
C GLU A 362 -1.62 -33.25 4.34
N ALA A 363 -2.95 -33.40 4.40
CA ALA A 363 -3.76 -33.64 3.20
C ALA A 363 -3.64 -32.50 2.16
N TRP A 364 -3.57 -31.24 2.62
CA TRP A 364 -3.33 -30.12 1.71
C TRP A 364 -1.96 -30.20 1.05
N TYR A 365 -0.93 -30.52 1.83
CA TYR A 365 0.44 -30.61 1.37
C TYR A 365 0.62 -31.76 0.38
N ASP A 366 0.07 -32.94 0.65
CA ASP A 366 0.11 -34.09 -0.25
C ASP A 366 -0.50 -33.77 -1.63
N VAL A 367 -1.67 -33.13 -1.65
CA VAL A 367 -2.32 -32.72 -2.91
C VAL A 367 -1.51 -31.63 -3.63
N TRP A 368 -0.87 -30.73 -2.89
CA TRP A 368 -0.03 -29.68 -3.47
C TRP A 368 1.27 -30.23 -4.08
N GLU A 369 1.90 -31.23 -3.47
CA GLU A 369 3.11 -31.88 -4.01
C GLU A 369 2.88 -32.56 -5.38
N GLU A 370 1.65 -32.97 -5.68
CA GLU A 370 1.30 -33.53 -6.99
C GLU A 370 1.26 -32.48 -8.11
N VAL A 371 1.11 -31.19 -7.76
CA VAL A 371 1.03 -30.10 -8.73
C VAL A 371 2.44 -29.76 -9.24
N PRO A 372 2.70 -29.77 -10.56
CA PRO A 372 4.04 -29.47 -11.10
C PRO A 372 4.60 -28.08 -10.71
N ASP A 373 3.74 -27.15 -10.36
CA ASP A 373 4.06 -25.79 -9.91
C ASP A 373 4.68 -25.76 -8.50
N SER A 374 4.41 -26.75 -7.66
CA SER A 374 4.87 -26.77 -6.26
C SER A 374 6.34 -27.16 -6.10
N LEU A 375 6.90 -27.85 -7.09
CA LEU A 375 8.23 -28.48 -7.01
C LEU A 375 9.37 -27.49 -6.76
N TYR A 376 9.28 -26.29 -7.33
CA TYR A 376 10.34 -25.28 -7.28
C TYR A 376 9.75 -23.89 -7.17
N LEU A 377 10.48 -22.95 -6.57
CA LEU A 377 10.10 -21.54 -6.52
C LEU A 377 10.17 -20.93 -7.94
N TYR A 378 9.29 -19.97 -8.26
CA TYR A 378 9.42 -19.19 -9.48
C TYR A 378 10.65 -18.26 -9.40
N PRO A 379 11.51 -18.15 -10.44
CA PRO A 379 11.45 -18.77 -11.77
C PRO A 379 12.48 -19.90 -11.93
N TYR A 380 12.52 -20.86 -11.01
CA TYR A 380 13.52 -21.94 -10.97
C TYR A 380 12.96 -23.30 -11.43
N ASN A 381 11.78 -23.34 -12.06
CA ASN A 381 11.11 -24.58 -12.42
C ASN A 381 11.40 -25.01 -13.87
N VAL A 382 12.40 -25.89 -14.05
CA VAL A 382 12.81 -26.40 -15.37
C VAL A 382 11.67 -27.10 -16.10
N HIS A 383 10.78 -27.79 -15.38
CA HIS A 383 9.64 -28.51 -15.97
C HIS A 383 8.60 -27.58 -16.59
N LYS A 384 8.54 -26.32 -16.13
CA LYS A 384 7.67 -25.27 -16.67
C LYS A 384 8.33 -24.42 -17.76
N GLY A 385 9.54 -24.79 -18.19
CA GLY A 385 10.26 -24.09 -19.25
C GLY A 385 11.11 -22.92 -18.77
N ASP A 386 11.37 -22.80 -17.46
CA ASP A 386 12.30 -21.82 -16.93
C ASP A 386 13.73 -22.13 -17.42
N LYS A 387 14.32 -21.18 -18.16
CA LYS A 387 15.67 -21.30 -18.72
C LYS A 387 16.71 -20.66 -17.81
N GLY A 388 17.95 -21.14 -17.93
CA GLY A 388 19.11 -20.51 -17.28
C GLY A 388 19.14 -20.63 -15.76
N VAL A 389 18.42 -21.59 -15.18
CA VAL A 389 18.24 -21.77 -13.72
C VAL A 389 19.56 -21.75 -12.94
N ILE A 390 20.60 -22.40 -13.43
CA ILE A 390 21.94 -22.44 -12.80
C ILE A 390 22.59 -21.05 -12.69
N TRP A 391 22.26 -20.15 -13.61
CA TRP A 391 22.82 -18.80 -13.70
C TRP A 391 21.88 -17.73 -13.14
N LYS A 392 20.68 -18.13 -12.65
CA LYS A 392 19.73 -17.22 -12.01
C LYS A 392 20.20 -16.95 -10.58
N ASP A 393 20.83 -15.81 -10.38
CA ASP A 393 21.24 -15.29 -9.06
C ASP A 393 20.19 -14.39 -8.41
N LYS A 394 19.06 -14.11 -9.10
CA LYS A 394 18.03 -13.15 -8.68
C LYS A 394 16.72 -13.85 -8.33
N PHE A 395 16.25 -13.57 -7.11
CA PHE A 395 15.10 -14.21 -6.46
C PHE A 395 13.74 -13.53 -6.72
N TYR A 396 13.70 -12.35 -7.35
CA TYR A 396 12.55 -11.46 -7.22
C TYR A 396 11.89 -11.19 -8.57
N LEU A 397 10.60 -11.53 -8.66
CA LEU A 397 9.71 -11.12 -9.75
C LEU A 397 8.56 -10.31 -9.16
N CYS A 398 8.87 -9.09 -8.77
CA CYS A 398 7.87 -8.04 -8.73
C CYS A 398 7.60 -7.61 -10.17
N ASP A 399 6.42 -7.08 -10.44
CA ASP A 399 6.13 -6.51 -11.75
C ASP A 399 7.14 -5.38 -12.05
N ASP A 400 7.64 -5.36 -13.30
CA ASP A 400 8.64 -4.38 -13.71
C ASP A 400 8.00 -3.01 -13.98
N HIS A 401 7.93 -2.22 -12.92
CA HIS A 401 7.53 -0.82 -12.97
C HIS A 401 8.71 0.14 -13.08
N VAL A 402 9.95 -0.34 -13.03
CA VAL A 402 11.14 0.52 -12.91
C VAL A 402 11.86 0.71 -14.25
N THR A 403 11.85 -0.28 -15.13
CA THR A 403 12.49 -0.16 -16.45
C THR A 403 11.99 1.02 -17.28
N PRO A 404 10.67 1.33 -17.33
CA PRO A 404 10.17 2.53 -18.00
C PRO A 404 10.76 3.83 -17.42
N LEU A 405 10.87 3.92 -16.08
CA LEU A 405 11.46 5.08 -15.39
C LEU A 405 12.96 5.20 -15.65
N MET A 406 13.66 4.07 -15.67
CA MET A 406 15.08 4.00 -16.02
C MET A 406 15.33 4.52 -17.45
N LYS A 407 14.45 4.17 -18.40
CA LYS A 407 14.51 4.70 -19.77
C LYS A 407 14.32 6.22 -19.78
N LYS A 408 13.29 6.75 -19.12
CA LYS A 408 13.05 8.20 -18.96
C LYS A 408 14.28 8.92 -18.36
N TYR A 409 14.92 8.34 -17.35
CA TYR A 409 16.13 8.87 -16.72
C TYR A 409 17.30 9.03 -17.71
N TYR A 410 17.61 7.97 -18.48
CA TYR A 410 18.72 8.03 -19.44
C TYR A 410 18.45 9.01 -20.58
N GLU A 411 17.22 9.07 -21.09
CA GLU A 411 16.82 10.04 -22.11
C GLU A 411 17.00 11.49 -21.62
N ARG A 412 16.56 11.80 -20.39
CA ARG A 412 16.76 13.13 -19.78
C ARG A 412 18.24 13.45 -19.62
N LYS A 413 19.04 12.50 -19.15
CA LYS A 413 20.49 12.67 -18.99
C LYS A 413 21.20 12.94 -20.32
N GLU A 414 20.73 12.35 -21.42
CA GLU A 414 21.24 12.66 -22.76
C GLU A 414 20.84 14.06 -23.22
N ARG A 415 19.61 14.51 -22.96
CA ARG A 415 19.17 15.88 -23.26
C ARG A 415 20.01 16.92 -22.51
N GLU A 416 20.27 16.71 -21.22
CA GLU A 416 21.10 17.59 -20.38
C GLU A 416 22.56 17.67 -20.89
N LYS A 417 23.13 16.54 -21.31
CA LYS A 417 24.46 16.51 -21.97
C LYS A 417 24.50 17.25 -23.30
N ARG A 418 23.39 17.31 -24.04
CA ARG A 418 23.29 18.06 -25.30
C ARG A 418 23.17 19.56 -25.07
N LYS A 419 22.51 19.99 -23.99
CA LYS A 419 22.39 21.42 -23.61
C LYS A 419 23.71 22.03 -23.11
N THR A 420 24.64 21.20 -22.64
CA THR A 420 25.94 21.61 -22.06
C THR A 420 27.10 21.56 -23.06
N LYS A 421 26.88 21.04 -24.27
CA LYS A 421 27.80 21.11 -25.41
C LYS A 421 27.37 22.23 -26.33
#